data_AF-A0A9E6SW48-F1
#
_entry.id   AF-A0A9E6SW48-F1
#
_cell.length_a   1.000
_cell.length_b   1.000
_cell.length_c   1.000
_cell.angle_alpha   90.00
_cell.angle_beta   90.00
_cell.angle_gamma   90.00
#
_symmetry.space_group_name_H-M   'P 1'
#
loop_
_entity.id
_entity.type
_entity.pdbx_description
1 polymer ?
#
loop_
_entity_poly.entity_id
_entity_poly.type
_entity_poly.pdbx_seq_one_letter_code
_entity_poly.pdbx_strand_id
1 'polypeptide(L)'
;MKNFQIRFYNFYAFYAFLTNRRKQLWLNFNPGISGKIWFAIFKLFFSKNMIEVLEENEAKIKIRNSIFLFRNPKNAEKFKQAQKLSWKENEEEKHRLYGEALGYPEFAVSDFLELLEERKKDNAEPVKAGDRLAFSSLNYGYEGFVFKPENLSKIINWSKEQKIPQKDAKIQIYNFQIGRFQSLSKNEIKELLESKNPLKTSEKIAKNRE
;
A
#
# COMPACT_ATOMS: atom_id res chain seq x y z
N MET A 1 28.32 -8.38 -12.36
CA MET A 1 27.75 -8.75 -11.04
C MET A 1 26.87 -7.62 -10.55
N LYS A 2 25.54 -7.78 -10.58
CA LYS A 2 24.63 -6.82 -9.95
C LYS A 2 24.60 -7.16 -8.45
N ASN A 3 25.14 -6.25 -7.66
CA ASN A 3 25.31 -6.36 -6.22
C ASN A 3 24.05 -6.92 -5.54
N PHE A 4 24.29 -7.85 -4.62
CA PHE A 4 23.32 -8.37 -3.68
C PHE A 4 22.88 -7.24 -2.74
N GLN A 5 22.02 -6.35 -3.24
CA GLN A 5 21.30 -5.42 -2.41
C GLN A 5 20.01 -6.12 -1.98
N ILE A 6 20.05 -6.74 -0.81
CA ILE A 6 19.03 -6.39 0.17
C ILE A 6 19.12 -4.86 0.21
N ARG A 7 18.34 -4.16 -0.64
CA ARG A 7 18.34 -2.68 -0.65
C ARG A 7 18.24 -2.28 0.81
N PHE A 8 19.03 -1.35 1.31
CA PHE A 8 19.02 -0.96 2.73
C PHE A 8 17.59 -0.82 3.31
N TYR A 9 16.65 -0.44 2.46
CA TYR A 9 15.21 -0.51 2.62
C TYR A 9 14.66 -1.84 3.19
N ASN A 10 15.08 -2.99 2.68
CA ASN A 10 14.71 -4.33 3.15
C ASN A 10 15.31 -4.66 4.53
N PHE A 11 16.49 -4.14 4.89
CA PHE A 11 17.03 -4.37 6.24
C PHE A 11 16.25 -3.59 7.29
N TYR A 12 15.96 -2.31 7.06
CA TYR A 12 15.14 -1.52 7.96
C TYR A 12 13.69 -2.01 8.01
N ALA A 13 13.10 -2.39 6.87
CA ALA A 13 11.77 -2.98 6.82
C ALA A 13 11.71 -4.35 7.52
N PHE A 14 12.77 -5.17 7.37
CA PHE A 14 12.89 -6.44 8.08
C PHE A 14 13.10 -6.25 9.59
N TYR A 15 13.95 -5.30 9.99
CA TYR A 15 14.12 -4.96 11.40
C TYR A 15 12.83 -4.38 12.01
N ALA A 16 12.11 -3.52 11.29
CA ALA A 16 10.81 -3.02 11.68
C ALA A 16 9.78 -4.14 11.78
N PHE A 17 9.85 -5.14 10.88
CA PHE A 17 9.06 -6.35 10.98
C PHE A 17 9.43 -7.09 12.26
N LEU A 18 10.69 -7.44 12.51
CA LEU A 18 11.16 -8.15 13.72
C LEU A 18 10.79 -7.44 15.03
N THR A 19 10.85 -6.11 15.06
CA THR A 19 10.52 -5.28 16.24
C THR A 19 9.02 -4.96 16.40
N ASN A 20 8.15 -5.68 15.69
CA ASN A 20 6.69 -5.53 15.72
C ASN A 20 6.13 -4.17 15.24
N ARG A 21 6.98 -3.29 14.70
CA ARG A 21 6.53 -2.00 14.14
C ARG A 21 5.80 -2.17 12.80
N ARG A 22 6.11 -3.24 12.07
CA ARG A 22 5.54 -3.58 10.77
C ARG A 22 4.79 -4.92 10.85
N LYS A 23 3.52 -4.93 10.40
CA LYS A 23 2.63 -6.11 10.48
C LYS A 23 2.77 -7.06 9.29
N GLN A 24 3.22 -6.57 8.16
CA GLN A 24 3.40 -7.32 6.91
C GLN A 24 4.68 -6.89 6.22
N LEU A 25 5.39 -7.77 5.53
CA LEU A 25 6.65 -7.45 4.86
C LEU A 25 6.74 -8.17 3.51
N TRP A 26 6.96 -7.41 2.45
CA TRP A 26 7.31 -7.95 1.13
C TRP A 26 8.83 -7.94 0.98
N LEU A 27 9.40 -9.10 0.66
CA LEU A 27 10.82 -9.27 0.35
C LEU A 27 11.00 -9.87 -1.03
N ASN A 28 11.87 -9.25 -1.81
CA ASN A 28 12.33 -9.78 -3.10
C ASN A 28 13.78 -10.24 -2.96
N PHE A 29 14.03 -11.50 -3.29
CA PHE A 29 15.33 -12.13 -3.28
C PHE A 29 15.93 -12.16 -4.69
N ASN A 30 17.26 -12.11 -4.77
CA ASN A 30 17.95 -12.35 -6.03
C ASN A 30 17.93 -13.86 -6.33
N PRO A 31 17.65 -14.32 -7.57
CA PRO A 31 17.66 -15.76 -7.92
C PRO A 31 19.00 -16.51 -7.69
N GLY A 32 20.09 -15.80 -7.37
CA GLY A 32 21.37 -16.41 -7.00
C GLY A 32 21.36 -17.20 -5.68
N ILE A 33 22.45 -17.93 -5.41
CA ILE A 33 22.61 -18.83 -4.25
C ILE A 33 22.25 -18.15 -2.92
N SER A 34 22.72 -16.92 -2.70
CA SER A 34 22.44 -16.18 -1.46
C SER A 34 20.94 -15.93 -1.26
N GLY A 35 20.18 -15.61 -2.32
CA GLY A 35 18.73 -15.44 -2.20
C GLY A 35 18.00 -16.74 -1.91
N LYS A 36 18.46 -17.87 -2.48
CA LYS A 36 17.94 -19.21 -2.15
C LYS A 36 18.16 -19.58 -0.68
N ILE A 37 19.33 -19.24 -0.12
CA ILE A 37 19.65 -19.45 1.30
C ILE A 37 18.71 -18.62 2.18
N TRP A 38 18.56 -17.32 1.89
CA TRP A 38 17.64 -16.47 2.64
C TRP A 38 16.20 -16.99 2.55
N PHE A 39 15.73 -17.36 1.37
CA PHE A 39 14.41 -17.95 1.19
C PHE A 39 14.19 -19.20 2.06
N ALA A 40 15.18 -20.10 2.12
CA ALA A 40 15.12 -21.29 2.96
C ALA A 40 15.06 -20.93 4.46
N ILE A 41 15.85 -19.95 4.90
CA ILE A 41 15.82 -19.42 6.27
C ILE A 41 14.42 -18.87 6.59
N PHE A 42 13.87 -18.01 5.74
CA PHE A 42 12.53 -17.45 5.95
C PHE A 42 11.45 -18.52 6.00
N LYS A 43 11.55 -19.54 5.13
CA LYS A 43 10.62 -20.67 5.12
C LYS A 43 10.68 -21.46 6.44
N LEU A 44 11.87 -21.65 7.00
CA LEU A 44 12.07 -22.38 8.26
C LEU A 44 11.43 -21.65 9.45
N PHE A 45 11.57 -20.33 9.53
CA PHE A 45 11.06 -19.54 10.66
C PHE A 45 9.62 -19.04 10.49
N PHE A 46 9.14 -18.85 9.26
CA PHE A 46 7.87 -18.16 8.98
C PHE A 46 6.90 -18.92 8.09
N SER A 47 7.09 -20.23 7.85
CA SER A 47 6.27 -21.05 6.94
C SER A 47 4.74 -20.82 7.01
N LYS A 48 4.15 -20.74 8.21
CA LYS A 48 2.70 -20.53 8.40
C LYS A 48 2.20 -19.15 7.97
N ASN A 49 3.10 -18.19 7.93
CA ASN A 49 2.86 -16.76 7.79
C ASN A 49 3.46 -16.19 6.50
N MET A 50 4.12 -17.05 5.72
CA MET A 50 4.82 -16.72 4.49
C MET A 50 4.00 -17.14 3.28
N ILE A 51 3.82 -16.20 2.35
CA ILE A 51 3.23 -16.42 1.04
C ILE A 51 4.33 -16.31 0.00
N GLU A 52 4.59 -17.38 -0.72
CA GLU A 52 5.46 -17.36 -1.89
C GLU A 52 4.72 -16.66 -3.04
N VAL A 53 5.31 -15.64 -3.64
CA VAL A 53 4.74 -14.95 -4.80
C VAL A 53 5.47 -15.41 -6.04
N LEU A 54 4.67 -15.82 -7.03
CA LEU A 54 5.12 -16.12 -8.38
C LEU A 54 5.06 -14.82 -9.18
N GLU A 55 6.23 -14.26 -9.47
CA GLU A 55 6.36 -13.12 -10.37
C GLU A 55 6.72 -13.63 -11.76
N GLU A 56 6.02 -13.15 -12.79
CA GLU A 56 6.46 -13.35 -14.17
C GLU A 56 7.57 -12.35 -14.48
N ASN A 57 8.72 -12.85 -14.91
CA ASN A 57 9.78 -11.98 -15.42
C ASN A 57 9.44 -11.46 -16.82
N GLU A 58 10.29 -10.59 -17.37
CA GLU A 58 10.14 -10.05 -18.73
C GLU A 58 10.03 -11.13 -19.81
N ALA A 59 10.56 -12.33 -19.57
CA ALA A 59 10.47 -13.50 -20.45
C ALA A 59 9.22 -14.37 -20.19
N LYS A 60 8.24 -13.89 -19.41
CA LYS A 60 7.02 -14.62 -18.99
C LYS A 60 7.28 -15.92 -18.23
N ILE A 61 8.48 -16.07 -17.68
CA ILE A 61 8.84 -17.19 -16.81
C ILE A 61 8.44 -16.84 -15.39
N LYS A 62 7.67 -17.72 -14.75
CA LYS A 62 7.28 -17.58 -13.35
C LYS A 62 8.47 -17.89 -12.44
N ILE A 63 8.95 -16.89 -11.73
CA ILE A 63 10.04 -17.00 -10.75
C ILE A 63 9.45 -16.84 -9.34
N ARG A 64 9.87 -17.70 -8.41
CA ARG A 64 9.56 -17.59 -6.98
C ARG A 64 10.72 -16.92 -6.26
N ASN A 65 10.87 -15.64 -6.48
CA ASN A 65 11.91 -14.83 -5.85
C ASN A 65 11.35 -13.91 -4.78
N SER A 66 10.04 -13.86 -4.58
CA SER A 66 9.41 -12.91 -3.68
C SER A 66 8.58 -13.62 -2.62
N ILE A 67 8.61 -13.11 -1.39
CA ILE A 67 7.76 -13.58 -0.30
C ILE A 67 7.03 -12.41 0.35
N PHE A 68 5.78 -12.65 0.74
CA PHE A 68 5.07 -11.80 1.69
C PHE A 68 5.00 -12.51 3.03
N LEU A 69 5.39 -11.79 4.08
CA LEU A 69 5.30 -12.25 5.46
C LEU A 69 4.21 -11.47 6.17
N PHE A 70 3.35 -12.17 6.90
CA PHE A 70 2.33 -11.56 7.74
C PHE A 70 2.53 -11.97 9.18
N ARG A 71 2.41 -11.03 10.12
CA ARG A 71 2.41 -11.39 11.54
C ARG A 71 1.13 -12.11 11.97
N ASN A 72 0.01 -11.77 11.32
CA ASN A 72 -1.29 -12.38 11.59
C ASN A 72 -1.60 -13.45 10.53
N PRO A 73 -1.75 -14.74 10.90
CA PRO A 73 -2.12 -15.80 9.98
C PRO A 73 -3.44 -15.52 9.23
N LYS A 74 -4.41 -14.84 9.88
CA LYS A 74 -5.68 -14.47 9.22
C LYS A 74 -5.46 -13.53 8.03
N ASN A 75 -4.47 -12.64 8.12
CA ASN A 75 -4.13 -11.74 7.02
C ASN A 75 -3.44 -12.50 5.87
N ALA A 76 -2.56 -13.45 6.20
CA ALA A 76 -1.96 -14.34 5.20
C ALA A 76 -3.04 -15.13 4.45
N GLU A 77 -4.06 -15.62 5.17
CA GLU A 77 -5.17 -16.36 4.55
C GLU A 77 -6.01 -15.47 3.62
N LYS A 78 -6.37 -14.25 4.05
CA LYS A 78 -7.03 -13.27 3.17
C LYS A 78 -6.21 -12.97 1.91
N PHE A 79 -4.89 -12.82 2.06
CA PHE A 79 -4.01 -12.61 0.90
C PHE A 79 -4.00 -13.80 -0.06
N LYS A 80 -3.97 -15.04 0.45
CA LYS A 80 -4.07 -16.25 -0.39
C LYS A 80 -5.42 -16.33 -1.10
N GLN A 81 -6.51 -16.00 -0.41
CA GLN A 81 -7.85 -15.95 -1.00
C GLN A 81 -7.87 -14.91 -2.14
N ALA A 82 -7.36 -13.70 -1.89
CA ALA A 82 -7.22 -12.68 -2.92
C ALA A 82 -6.42 -13.18 -4.14
N GLN A 83 -5.30 -13.88 -3.95
CA GLN A 83 -4.48 -14.41 -5.04
C GLN A 83 -5.23 -15.41 -5.94
N LYS A 84 -6.18 -16.18 -5.40
CA LYS A 84 -6.97 -17.18 -6.16
C LYS A 84 -8.06 -16.56 -7.03
N LEU A 85 -8.51 -15.35 -6.69
CA LEU A 85 -9.58 -14.67 -7.42
C LEU A 85 -9.12 -14.12 -8.77
N SER A 86 -10.03 -14.05 -9.74
CA SER A 86 -9.78 -13.44 -11.05
C SER A 86 -9.95 -11.93 -10.98
N TRP A 87 -9.03 -11.17 -11.60
CA TRP A 87 -9.20 -9.72 -11.76
C TRP A 87 -10.40 -9.38 -12.65
N LYS A 88 -10.77 -10.24 -13.61
CA LYS A 88 -11.86 -9.98 -14.55
C LYS A 88 -13.24 -10.18 -13.91
N GLU A 89 -13.37 -11.17 -13.03
CA GLU A 89 -14.66 -11.61 -12.50
C GLU A 89 -14.89 -11.17 -11.05
N ASN A 90 -13.82 -10.90 -10.30
CA ASN A 90 -13.89 -10.67 -8.85
C ASN A 90 -13.04 -9.47 -8.42
N GLU A 91 -12.90 -8.45 -9.28
CA GLU A 91 -12.03 -7.30 -9.04
C GLU A 91 -12.25 -6.65 -7.66
N GLU A 92 -13.50 -6.36 -7.31
CA GLU A 92 -13.89 -5.69 -6.07
C GLU A 92 -13.50 -6.52 -4.84
N GLU A 93 -13.93 -7.78 -4.79
CA GLU A 93 -13.63 -8.70 -3.69
C GLU A 93 -12.12 -8.96 -3.55
N LYS A 94 -11.42 -9.07 -4.68
CA LYS A 94 -9.97 -9.24 -4.72
C LYS A 94 -9.25 -8.02 -4.13
N HIS A 95 -9.68 -6.81 -4.47
CA HIS A 95 -9.15 -5.58 -3.87
C HIS A 95 -9.45 -5.49 -2.37
N ARG A 96 -10.68 -5.81 -1.96
CA ARG A 96 -11.09 -5.84 -0.55
C ARG A 96 -10.18 -6.76 0.26
N LEU A 97 -10.02 -8.01 -0.18
CA LEU A 97 -9.18 -8.99 0.50
C LEU A 97 -7.70 -8.57 0.58
N TYR A 98 -7.16 -7.95 -0.47
CA TYR A 98 -5.81 -7.39 -0.43
C TYR A 98 -5.69 -6.26 0.59
N GLY A 99 -6.62 -5.29 0.60
CA GLY A 99 -6.61 -4.18 1.54
C GLY A 99 -6.69 -4.65 3.00
N GLU A 100 -7.59 -5.59 3.27
CA GLU A 100 -7.74 -6.19 4.59
C GLU A 100 -6.51 -7.01 5.02
N ALA A 101 -5.91 -7.78 4.10
CA ALA A 101 -4.68 -8.52 4.37
C ALA A 101 -3.52 -7.58 4.74
N LEU A 102 -3.41 -6.45 4.07
CA LEU A 102 -2.39 -5.43 4.33
C LEU A 102 -2.68 -4.61 5.60
N GLY A 103 -3.85 -4.80 6.22
CA GLY A 103 -4.24 -4.15 7.46
C GLY A 103 -4.61 -2.67 7.27
N TYR A 104 -5.14 -2.33 6.09
CA TYR A 104 -5.71 -1.01 5.83
C TYR A 104 -7.00 -0.83 6.62
N PRO A 105 -7.36 0.41 7.01
CA PRO A 105 -8.60 0.65 7.71
C PRO A 105 -9.79 0.34 6.80
N GLU A 106 -10.85 -0.24 7.37
CA GLU A 106 -12.04 -0.68 6.64
C GLU A 106 -12.64 0.44 5.76
N PHE A 107 -12.79 1.65 6.33
CA PHE A 107 -13.32 2.78 5.58
C PHE A 107 -12.46 3.18 4.37
N ALA A 108 -11.13 2.99 4.42
CA ALA A 108 -10.27 3.30 3.28
C ALA A 108 -10.33 2.22 2.21
N VAL A 109 -10.58 0.96 2.61
CA VAL A 109 -10.90 -0.11 1.66
C VAL A 109 -12.21 0.21 0.96
N SER A 110 -13.27 0.60 1.69
CA SER A 110 -14.54 1.04 1.11
C SER A 110 -14.37 2.24 0.17
N ASP A 111 -13.66 3.28 0.60
CA ASP A 111 -13.36 4.46 -0.24
C ASP A 111 -12.69 4.06 -1.56
N PHE A 112 -11.70 3.17 -1.49
CA PHE A 112 -11.01 2.70 -2.69
C PHE A 112 -11.94 1.99 -3.67
N LEU A 113 -12.84 1.13 -3.18
CA LEU A 113 -13.80 0.41 -4.01
C LEU A 113 -14.82 1.37 -4.63
N GLU A 114 -15.31 2.35 -3.88
CA GLU A 114 -16.21 3.38 -4.40
C GLU A 114 -15.53 4.20 -5.51
N LEU A 115 -14.28 4.64 -5.30
CA LEU A 115 -13.48 5.36 -6.29
C LEU A 115 -13.21 4.51 -7.55
N LEU A 116 -13.10 3.19 -7.40
CA LEU A 116 -12.93 2.26 -8.53
C LEU A 116 -14.22 2.17 -9.36
N GLU A 117 -15.38 2.12 -8.71
CA GLU A 117 -16.69 2.06 -9.36
C GLU A 117 -17.08 3.39 -10.03
N GLU A 118 -16.79 4.52 -9.38
CA GLU A 118 -16.94 5.86 -9.97
C GLU A 118 -16.15 5.97 -11.30
N ARG A 119 -14.90 5.46 -11.32
CA ARG A 119 -14.09 5.43 -12.55
C ARG A 119 -14.73 4.61 -13.68
N LYS A 120 -15.33 3.45 -13.37
CA LYS A 120 -15.96 2.60 -14.40
C LYS A 120 -17.16 3.28 -15.06
N LYS A 121 -17.90 4.11 -14.30
CA LYS A 121 -19.07 4.84 -14.82
C LYS A 121 -18.69 6.00 -15.73
N ASP A 122 -17.58 6.67 -15.43
CA ASP A 122 -17.18 7.89 -16.14
C ASP A 122 -16.54 7.63 -17.52
N ASN A 123 -16.33 6.36 -17.92
CA ASN A 123 -16.02 5.81 -19.26
C ASN A 123 -14.98 6.54 -20.17
N ALA A 124 -14.34 7.63 -19.74
CA ALA A 124 -13.35 8.40 -20.49
C ALA A 124 -12.66 9.52 -19.67
N GLU A 125 -13.22 10.00 -18.55
CA GLU A 125 -12.55 11.07 -17.81
C GLU A 125 -11.34 10.54 -17.01
N PRO A 126 -10.18 11.22 -17.09
CA PRO A 126 -9.09 10.92 -16.17
C PRO A 126 -9.59 11.10 -14.73
N VAL A 127 -9.02 10.29 -13.83
CA VAL A 127 -9.15 10.46 -12.37
C VAL A 127 -9.16 11.96 -12.06
N LYS A 128 -10.22 12.45 -11.40
CA LYS A 128 -10.35 13.89 -11.17
C LYS A 128 -9.28 14.32 -10.18
N ALA A 129 -8.59 15.40 -10.51
CA ALA A 129 -7.50 15.86 -9.66
C ALA A 129 -8.00 16.18 -8.26
N GLY A 130 -7.47 15.53 -7.22
CA GLY A 130 -7.89 15.73 -5.84
C GLY A 130 -9.08 14.88 -5.38
N ASP A 131 -9.64 14.01 -6.22
CA ASP A 131 -10.71 13.06 -5.85
C ASP A 131 -10.30 12.05 -4.77
N ARG A 132 -8.99 11.87 -4.60
CA ARG A 132 -8.40 10.97 -3.62
C ARG A 132 -7.10 11.51 -3.06
N LEU A 133 -6.91 11.22 -1.78
CA LEU A 133 -5.63 11.35 -1.10
C LEU A 133 -5.00 9.97 -0.94
N ALA A 134 -3.71 9.93 -0.63
CA ALA A 134 -3.03 8.71 -0.26
C ALA A 134 -2.37 8.83 1.11
N PHE A 135 -2.37 7.74 1.86
CA PHE A 135 -1.61 7.59 3.10
C PHE A 135 -0.46 6.62 2.86
N SER A 136 0.75 6.99 3.28
CA SER A 136 1.87 6.05 3.35
C SER A 136 2.67 6.20 4.65
N SER A 137 3.18 5.07 5.12
CA SER A 137 4.14 4.98 6.22
C SER A 137 4.99 3.72 6.05
N LEU A 138 6.10 3.89 5.33
CA LEU A 138 6.95 2.79 4.85
C LEU A 138 7.57 1.98 6.00
N ASN A 139 8.01 2.68 7.05
CA ASN A 139 8.59 2.09 8.26
C ASN A 139 7.58 1.22 9.05
N TYR A 140 6.28 1.45 8.83
CA TYR A 140 5.19 0.74 9.49
C TYR A 140 4.46 -0.25 8.56
N GLY A 141 4.92 -0.36 7.31
CA GLY A 141 4.41 -1.32 6.33
C GLY A 141 3.21 -0.87 5.53
N TYR A 142 2.93 0.43 5.50
CA TYR A 142 1.91 1.03 4.68
C TYR A 142 2.58 1.67 3.46
N GLU A 143 2.62 0.94 2.34
CA GLU A 143 3.31 1.38 1.12
C GLU A 143 2.57 2.45 0.32
N GLY A 144 1.31 2.67 0.66
CA GLY A 144 0.43 3.60 -0.02
C GLY A 144 -0.95 2.99 -0.16
N PHE A 145 -1.96 3.61 0.44
CA PHE A 145 -3.35 3.32 0.11
C PHE A 145 -4.11 4.63 -0.04
N VAL A 146 -5.09 4.63 -0.94
CA VAL A 146 -5.88 5.83 -1.24
C VAL A 146 -7.16 5.85 -0.42
N PHE A 147 -7.69 7.04 -0.21
CA PHE A 147 -8.93 7.29 0.53
C PHE A 147 -9.54 8.61 0.05
N LYS A 148 -10.84 8.82 0.32
CA LYS A 148 -11.55 10.04 -0.05
C LYS A 148 -11.16 11.21 0.88
N PRO A 149 -10.98 12.44 0.38
CA PRO A 149 -10.55 13.59 1.20
C PRO A 149 -11.37 13.81 2.48
N GLU A 150 -12.67 13.50 2.45
CA GLU A 150 -13.61 13.56 3.57
C GLU A 150 -13.16 12.71 4.78
N ASN A 151 -12.46 11.61 4.52
CA ASN A 151 -11.99 10.68 5.55
C ASN A 151 -10.60 11.02 6.10
N LEU A 152 -10.03 12.18 5.77
CA LEU A 152 -8.71 12.61 6.26
C LEU A 152 -8.61 12.59 7.80
N SER A 153 -9.65 13.04 8.50
CA SER A 153 -9.69 13.01 9.97
C SER A 153 -9.64 11.58 10.52
N LYS A 154 -10.37 10.65 9.90
CA LYS A 154 -10.36 9.22 10.26
C LYS A 154 -8.98 8.60 10.03
N ILE A 155 -8.30 8.94 8.94
CA ILE A 155 -6.92 8.47 8.65
C ILE A 155 -5.95 8.96 9.72
N ILE A 156 -6.04 10.23 10.13
CA ILE A 156 -5.17 10.78 11.16
C ILE A 156 -5.41 10.08 12.50
N ASN A 157 -6.67 9.82 12.87
CA ASN A 157 -7.00 9.12 14.11
C ASN A 157 -6.55 7.66 14.07
N TRP A 158 -6.85 6.94 13.00
CA TRP A 158 -6.40 5.58 12.79
C TRP A 158 -4.88 5.46 12.85
N SER A 159 -4.14 6.38 12.23
CA SER A 159 -2.66 6.41 12.27
C SER A 159 -2.12 6.53 13.71
N LYS A 160 -2.78 7.35 14.55
CA LYS A 160 -2.45 7.46 15.99
C LYS A 160 -2.75 6.16 16.75
N GLU A 161 -3.88 5.50 16.46
CA GLU A 161 -4.24 4.21 17.06
C GLU A 161 -3.22 3.11 16.68
N GLN A 162 -2.70 3.15 15.46
CA GLN A 162 -1.62 2.28 15.02
C GLN A 162 -0.24 2.67 15.61
N LYS A 163 -0.19 3.72 16.45
CA LYS A 163 1.03 4.27 17.07
C LYS A 163 2.09 4.68 16.06
N ILE A 164 1.66 5.16 14.89
CA ILE A 164 2.55 5.65 13.83
C ILE A 164 2.95 7.10 14.17
N PRO A 165 4.25 7.41 14.34
CA PRO A 165 4.71 8.77 14.54
C PRO A 165 4.39 9.65 13.33
N GLN A 166 3.98 10.89 13.57
CA GLN A 166 3.61 11.82 12.49
C GLN A 166 4.75 12.04 11.47
N LYS A 167 6.01 12.01 11.91
CA LYS A 167 7.18 12.15 11.02
C LYS A 167 7.30 11.00 10.00
N ASP A 168 6.74 9.85 10.31
CA ASP A 168 6.76 8.63 9.49
C ASP A 168 5.46 8.46 8.68
N ALA A 169 4.46 9.32 8.89
CA ALA A 169 3.18 9.29 8.19
C ALA A 169 3.12 10.39 7.13
N LYS A 170 2.77 10.02 5.89
CA LYS A 170 2.62 10.96 4.78
C LYS A 170 1.19 10.92 4.27
N ILE A 171 0.55 12.08 4.25
CA ILE A 171 -0.65 12.32 3.43
C ILE A 171 -0.18 12.91 2.11
N GLN A 172 -0.67 12.36 1.01
CA GLN A 172 -0.20 12.69 -0.32
C GLN A 172 -1.37 12.97 -1.25
N ILE A 173 -1.12 13.80 -2.25
CA ILE A 173 -2.06 14.10 -3.34
C ILE A 173 -1.38 13.77 -4.66
N TYR A 174 -2.14 13.29 -5.65
CA TYR A 174 -1.59 12.98 -6.96
C TYR A 174 -1.41 14.26 -7.77
N ASN A 175 -0.21 14.47 -8.30
CA ASN A 175 0.08 15.56 -9.23
C ASN A 175 0.07 14.99 -10.65
N PHE A 176 -0.84 15.52 -11.48
CA PHE A 176 -1.08 15.04 -12.84
C PHE A 176 0.00 15.45 -13.81
N GLN A 177 0.61 16.63 -13.66
CA GLN A 177 1.68 17.07 -14.55
C GLN A 177 2.92 16.19 -14.47
N ILE A 178 3.32 15.82 -13.25
CA ILE A 178 4.52 14.98 -13.03
C ILE A 178 4.20 13.50 -12.86
N GLY A 179 2.93 13.12 -12.92
CA GLY A 179 2.47 11.72 -12.85
C GLY A 179 2.82 10.98 -11.55
N ARG A 180 2.90 11.66 -10.39
CA ARG A 180 3.25 11.02 -9.11
C ARG A 180 2.61 11.67 -7.90
N PHE A 181 2.48 10.90 -6.82
CA PHE A 181 2.04 11.38 -5.51
C PHE A 181 3.08 12.29 -4.85
N GLN A 182 2.63 13.44 -4.35
CA GLN A 182 3.44 14.38 -3.59
C GLN A 182 2.87 14.54 -2.18
N SER A 183 3.74 14.67 -1.18
CA SER A 183 3.30 14.92 0.19
C SER A 183 2.60 16.28 0.30
N LEU A 184 1.53 16.31 1.09
CA LEU A 184 0.89 17.55 1.52
C LEU A 184 1.72 18.18 2.63
N SER A 185 1.81 19.51 2.60
CA SER A 185 2.36 20.30 3.69
C SER A 185 1.41 20.29 4.90
N LYS A 186 1.92 20.68 6.07
CA LYS A 186 1.09 20.81 7.28
C LYS A 186 -0.06 21.82 7.08
N ASN A 187 0.17 22.89 6.31
CA ASN A 187 -0.84 23.91 6.04
C ASN A 187 -1.95 23.39 5.12
N GLU A 188 -1.60 22.63 4.08
CA GLU A 188 -2.60 22.01 3.18
C GLU A 188 -3.43 20.94 3.91
N ILE A 189 -2.80 20.13 4.77
CA ILE A 189 -3.52 19.18 5.63
C ILE A 189 -4.49 19.92 6.56
N LYS A 190 -4.06 21.06 7.12
CA LYS A 190 -4.93 21.90 7.96
C LYS A 190 -6.10 22.49 7.16
N GLU A 191 -5.84 23.03 5.97
CA GLU A 191 -6.89 23.56 5.07
C GLU A 191 -7.94 22.50 4.74
N LEU A 192 -7.52 21.26 4.47
CA LEU A 192 -8.43 20.13 4.22
C LEU A 192 -9.27 19.76 5.44
N LEU A 193 -8.67 19.74 6.64
CA LEU A 193 -9.37 19.39 7.87
C LEU A 193 -10.40 20.44 8.30
N GLU A 194 -10.11 21.72 8.03
CA GLU A 194 -11.00 22.85 8.38
C GLU A 194 -12.05 23.13 7.27
N SER A 195 -11.92 22.49 6.10
CA SER A 195 -12.82 22.72 4.98
C SER A 195 -14.21 22.14 5.21
N LYS A 196 -15.23 22.93 4.85
CA LYS A 196 -16.62 22.45 4.74
C LYS A 196 -16.83 21.51 3.55
N ASN A 197 -15.92 21.52 2.58
CA ASN A 197 -15.95 20.64 1.41
C ASN A 197 -14.51 20.17 1.09
N PRO A 198 -14.03 19.12 1.78
CA PRO A 198 -12.67 18.60 1.61
C PRO A 198 -12.33 18.20 0.17
N LEU A 199 -13.29 17.65 -0.59
CA LEU A 199 -13.11 17.34 -2.01
C LEU A 199 -12.73 18.58 -2.83
N LYS A 200 -13.54 19.64 -2.80
CA LYS A 200 -13.25 20.87 -3.56
C LYS A 200 -11.93 21.52 -3.14
N THR A 201 -11.58 21.44 -1.85
CA THR A 201 -10.29 21.93 -1.35
C THR A 201 -9.14 21.08 -1.89
N SER A 202 -9.29 19.76 -1.90
CA SER A 202 -8.32 18.83 -2.47
C SER A 202 -8.12 19.08 -3.97
N GLU A 203 -9.20 19.27 -4.72
CA GLU A 203 -9.14 19.65 -6.15
C GLU A 203 -8.36 20.94 -6.36
N LYS A 204 -8.64 21.98 -5.58
CA LYS A 204 -7.92 23.26 -5.64
C LYS A 204 -6.42 23.07 -5.35
N ILE A 205 -6.06 22.29 -4.33
CA ILE A 205 -4.66 22.00 -3.99
C ILE A 205 -3.99 21.23 -5.13
N ALA A 206 -4.65 20.23 -5.70
CA ALA A 206 -4.12 19.45 -6.81
C ALA A 206 -3.86 20.34 -8.05
N LYS A 207 -4.82 21.18 -8.43
CA LYS A 207 -4.70 22.13 -9.55
C LYS A 207 -3.60 23.15 -9.35
N ASN A 208 -3.37 23.64 -8.13
CA ASN A 208 -2.26 24.56 -7.85
C ASN A 208 -0.88 23.91 -7.97
N ARG A 209 -0.83 22.56 -8.04
CA ARG A 209 0.39 21.78 -8.20
C ARG A 209 0.54 21.25 -9.63
N GLU A 210 -0.49 21.38 -10.46
CA GLU A 210 -0.37 21.33 -11.90
C GLU A 210 0.36 22.62 -12.33
#